data_AF-A0A5B1QP43-F1
#
_entry.id   AF-A0A5B1QP43-F1
#
_cell.length_a   1.000
_cell.length_b   1.000
_cell.length_c   1.000
_cell.angle_alpha   90.00
_cell.angle_beta   90.00
_cell.angle_gamma   90.00
#
_symmetry.space_group_name_H-M   'P 1'
#
loop_
_entity.id
_entity.type
_entity.pdbx_description
1 polymer ?
#
loop_
_entity_poly.entity_id
_entity_poly.type
_entity_poly.pdbx_seq_one_letter_code
_entity_poly.pdbx_strand_id
1 'polypeptide(L)'
;MQALVARAAGALGSSATAAFASSSFRASASFSLNRLFATKPGSPQDSVNWSVLDTTYDAQRTERTTQYVKSAEERWEQRSKNVVASLLPPGNAYAGRSVEVKNGAVTDALRRLQATLMRNRVHQELRMTARHEKKGVKRRRLRSQRWRRRFAHEVRKKVQLVNAIRARGA
;
A
#
# COMPACT_ATOMS: atom_id res chain seq x y z
N MET A 1 -52.17 2.87 21.07
CA MET A 1 -51.68 1.70 20.30
C MET A 1 -50.16 1.73 20.38
N GLN A 2 -49.64 0.96 21.34
CA GLN A 2 -48.86 -0.26 21.11
C GLN A 2 -47.40 -0.01 20.69
N ALA A 3 -46.52 -0.56 21.50
CA ALA A 3 -45.07 -0.51 21.45
C ALA A 3 -44.46 -1.58 20.54
N LEU A 4 -43.22 -1.35 20.09
CA LEU A 4 -42.17 -2.34 19.75
C LEU A 4 -40.90 -1.54 19.43
N VAL A 5 -40.05 -1.17 20.39
CA VAL A 5 -38.92 -1.93 20.94
C VAL A 5 -38.39 -3.07 20.05
N ALA A 6 -37.24 -2.84 19.41
CA ALA A 6 -36.24 -3.89 19.22
C ALA A 6 -34.84 -3.25 19.32
N ARG A 7 -34.04 -3.80 20.24
CA ARG A 7 -32.66 -3.44 20.59
C ARG A 7 -31.80 -4.70 20.46
N ALA A 8 -30.49 -4.47 20.27
CA ALA A 8 -29.34 -5.39 20.36
C ALA A 8 -29.02 -6.15 19.07
N ALA A 9 -27.78 -6.44 18.67
CA ALA A 9 -26.43 -6.29 19.22
C ALA A 9 -25.48 -6.21 17.98
N GLY A 10 -24.32 -5.53 17.97
CA GLY A 10 -23.12 -5.92 18.70
C GLY A 10 -22.25 -6.91 17.90
N ALA A 11 -21.31 -6.42 17.08
CA ALA A 11 -20.08 -7.09 16.66
C ALA A 11 -19.15 -6.05 16.02
N LEU A 12 -18.27 -5.41 16.82
CA LEU A 12 -16.85 -5.73 16.88
C LEU A 12 -16.18 -5.75 15.48
N GLY A 13 -15.57 -4.62 15.14
CA GLY A 13 -14.67 -4.50 14.02
C GLY A 13 -13.40 -5.31 14.26
N SER A 14 -13.22 -6.35 13.46
CA SER A 14 -11.90 -6.95 13.21
C SER A 14 -11.19 -6.11 12.16
N SER A 15 -10.16 -5.39 12.59
CA SER A 15 -9.19 -4.75 11.70
C SER A 15 -8.38 -5.84 10.99
N ALA A 16 -8.85 -6.27 9.81
CA ALA A 16 -8.07 -7.10 8.92
C ALA A 16 -6.97 -6.23 8.28
N THR A 17 -5.73 -6.57 8.62
CA THR A 17 -4.51 -6.10 7.96
C THR A 17 -4.59 -6.40 6.47
N ALA A 18 -4.73 -5.37 5.64
CA ALA A 18 -4.59 -5.50 4.19
C ALA A 18 -3.11 -5.78 3.88
N ALA A 19 -2.76 -7.06 3.79
CA ALA A 19 -1.54 -7.52 3.18
C ALA A 19 -1.54 -7.08 1.70
N PHE A 20 -0.45 -6.46 1.27
CA PHE A 20 -0.19 -6.11 -0.12
C PHE A 20 0.02 -7.41 -0.91
N ALA A 21 -1.08 -8.03 -1.34
CA ALA A 21 -1.05 -9.18 -2.22
C ALA A 21 -0.74 -8.70 -3.65
N SER A 22 0.50 -8.88 -4.07
CA SER A 22 0.87 -8.77 -5.49
C SER A 22 0.11 -9.84 -6.26
N SER A 23 -0.99 -9.44 -6.90
CA SER A 23 -1.76 -10.28 -7.82
C SER A 23 -0.91 -10.54 -9.07
N SER A 24 -0.02 -11.51 -8.97
CA SER A 24 0.63 -12.13 -10.11
C SER A 24 -0.44 -12.94 -10.84
N PHE A 25 -1.09 -12.35 -11.84
CA PHE A 25 -1.90 -13.11 -12.78
C PHE A 25 -0.97 -14.00 -13.61
N ARG A 26 -0.63 -15.19 -13.09
CA ARG A 26 -0.12 -16.29 -13.90
C ARG A 26 -1.34 -16.95 -14.53
N ALA A 27 -1.65 -16.59 -15.77
CA ALA A 27 -2.48 -17.42 -16.61
C ALA A 27 -1.73 -18.73 -16.85
N SER A 28 -2.08 -19.78 -16.11
CA SER A 28 -1.65 -21.14 -16.38
C SER A 28 -2.36 -21.64 -17.64
N ALA A 29 -1.77 -21.38 -18.80
CA ALA A 29 -2.08 -22.16 -19.99
C ALA A 29 -1.51 -23.57 -19.76
N SER A 30 -2.38 -24.52 -19.45
CA SER A 30 -2.06 -25.94 -19.41
C SER A 30 -1.76 -26.42 -20.84
N PHE A 31 -0.53 -26.24 -21.29
CA PHE A 31 -0.04 -26.90 -22.49
C PHE A 31 0.14 -28.38 -22.14
N SER A 32 -0.78 -29.22 -22.63
CA SER A 32 -0.59 -30.66 -22.64
C SER A 32 0.62 -30.99 -23.51
N LEU A 33 1.77 -31.24 -22.87
CA LEU A 33 3.03 -31.63 -23.52
C LEU A 33 3.02 -33.10 -24.00
N ASN A 34 1.87 -33.78 -23.96
CA ASN A 34 1.77 -35.21 -24.29
C ASN A 34 1.36 -35.50 -25.73
N ARG A 35 1.41 -34.50 -26.64
CA ARG A 35 1.03 -34.71 -28.06
C ARG A 35 2.05 -34.24 -29.10
N LEU A 36 3.30 -34.00 -28.71
CA LEU A 36 4.37 -33.60 -29.65
C LEU A 36 5.56 -34.57 -29.72
N PHE A 37 5.53 -35.67 -28.97
CA PHE A 37 6.59 -36.69 -28.99
C PHE A 37 5.99 -38.08 -29.24
N ALA A 38 5.44 -38.28 -30.45
CA ALA A 38 4.93 -39.59 -30.83
C ALA A 38 5.16 -39.86 -32.34
N THR A 39 6.44 -39.90 -32.73
CA THR A 39 6.99 -40.86 -33.72
C THR A 39 8.52 -40.79 -33.61
N LYS A 40 9.15 -41.93 -33.33
CA LYS A 40 10.60 -42.10 -33.45
C LYS A 40 10.97 -41.93 -34.94
N PRO A 41 11.87 -41.00 -35.34
CA PRO A 41 12.24 -40.89 -36.74
C PRO A 41 13.01 -42.14 -37.16
N GLY A 42 12.50 -42.84 -38.17
CA GLY A 42 13.04 -44.11 -38.67
C GLY A 42 14.18 -43.94 -39.69
N SER A 43 14.61 -42.71 -39.98
CA SER A 43 15.57 -42.41 -41.04
C SER A 43 16.51 -41.25 -40.64
N PRO A 44 17.82 -41.32 -40.93
CA PRO A 44 18.77 -40.22 -40.71
C PRO A 44 18.53 -38.96 -41.58
N GLN A 45 17.56 -38.99 -42.50
CA GLN A 45 17.26 -37.90 -43.43
C GLN A 45 16.09 -37.00 -42.97
N ASP A 46 15.46 -37.28 -41.82
CA ASP A 46 14.35 -36.48 -41.29
C ASP A 46 14.90 -35.22 -40.59
N SER A 47 15.41 -34.27 -41.37
CA SER A 47 15.82 -32.97 -40.85
C SER A 47 14.60 -32.23 -40.31
N VAL A 48 14.68 -31.77 -39.05
CA VAL A 48 13.66 -30.94 -38.41
C VAL A 48 13.45 -29.70 -39.29
N ASN A 49 12.30 -29.62 -39.95
CA ASN A 49 12.00 -28.51 -40.82
C ASN A 49 11.59 -27.28 -39.99
N TRP A 50 12.58 -26.44 -39.66
CA TRP A 50 12.39 -25.19 -38.91
C TRP A 50 11.44 -24.20 -39.61
N SER A 51 11.24 -24.31 -40.92
CA SER A 51 10.29 -23.45 -41.64
C SER A 51 8.82 -23.71 -41.27
N VAL A 52 8.48 -24.91 -40.77
CA VAL A 52 7.13 -25.25 -40.31
C VAL A 52 6.83 -24.60 -38.96
N LEU A 53 7.85 -24.45 -38.11
CA LEU A 53 7.74 -23.71 -36.85
C LEU A 53 7.58 -22.21 -37.11
N ASP A 54 8.30 -21.65 -38.08
CA ASP A 54 8.21 -20.22 -38.42
C ASP A 54 6.83 -19.87 -39.00
N THR A 55 6.33 -20.69 -39.93
CA THR A 55 5.01 -20.48 -40.55
C THR A 55 3.85 -20.61 -39.56
N THR A 56 3.91 -21.56 -38.63
CA THR A 56 2.86 -21.71 -37.60
C THR A 56 2.94 -20.63 -36.51
N TYR A 57 4.14 -20.17 -36.16
CA TYR A 57 4.35 -19.08 -35.21
C TYR A 57 3.90 -17.73 -35.78
N ASP A 58 4.20 -17.45 -37.05
CA ASP A 58 3.80 -16.22 -37.73
C ASP A 58 2.30 -16.18 -38.07
N ALA A 59 1.67 -17.33 -38.36
CA ALA A 59 0.22 -17.40 -38.55
C ALA A 59 -0.55 -17.05 -37.26
N GLN A 60 -0.12 -17.58 -36.11
CA GLN A 60 -0.73 -17.21 -34.82
C GLN A 60 -0.44 -15.75 -34.41
N ARG A 61 0.68 -15.18 -34.86
CA ARG A 61 1.05 -13.79 -34.61
C ARG A 61 0.20 -12.83 -35.46
N THR A 62 0.01 -13.11 -36.73
CA THR A 62 -0.79 -12.28 -37.64
C THR A 62 -2.27 -12.25 -37.22
N GLU A 63 -2.84 -13.40 -36.79
CA GLU A 63 -4.21 -13.46 -36.25
C GLU A 63 -4.38 -12.68 -34.93
N ARG A 64 -3.33 -12.59 -34.09
CA ARG A 64 -3.34 -11.73 -32.89
C ARG A 64 -3.15 -10.24 -33.21
N THR A 65 -2.53 -9.93 -34.35
CA THR A 65 -2.16 -8.55 -34.72
C THR A 65 -3.30 -7.77 -35.38
N THR A 66 -4.37 -8.44 -35.83
CA THR A 66 -5.61 -7.77 -36.27
C THR A 66 -6.48 -7.28 -35.11
N GLN A 67 -6.15 -7.65 -33.87
CA GLN A 67 -6.77 -7.05 -32.68
C GLN A 67 -6.16 -5.67 -32.46
N TYR A 68 -6.97 -4.64 -32.69
CA TYR A 68 -6.67 -3.22 -32.43
C TYR A 68 -5.69 -3.02 -31.27
N VAL A 69 -4.40 -2.86 -31.61
CA VAL A 69 -3.35 -2.59 -30.63
C VAL A 69 -3.50 -1.13 -30.26
N LYS A 70 -4.30 -0.86 -29.22
CA LYS A 70 -4.47 0.49 -28.63
C LYS A 70 -3.12 1.18 -28.54
N SER A 71 -3.06 2.44 -28.98
CA SER A 71 -1.83 3.24 -28.85
C SER A 71 -1.40 3.26 -27.37
N ALA A 72 -0.10 3.36 -27.11
CA ALA A 72 0.40 3.50 -25.74
C ALA A 72 -0.29 4.68 -25.01
N GLU A 73 -0.55 5.76 -25.76
CA GLU A 73 -1.29 6.93 -25.28
C GLU A 73 -2.73 6.58 -24.91
N GLU A 74 -3.43 5.85 -25.76
CA GLU A 74 -4.83 5.48 -25.54
C GLU A 74 -5.00 4.50 -24.36
N ARG A 75 -4.04 3.57 -24.18
CA ARG A 75 -3.98 2.70 -23.00
C ARG A 75 -3.77 3.52 -21.73
N TRP A 76 -2.89 4.52 -21.80
CA TRP A 76 -2.63 5.40 -20.66
C TRP A 76 -3.84 6.28 -20.35
N GLU A 77 -4.50 6.85 -21.36
CA GLU A 77 -5.68 7.69 -21.21
C GLU A 77 -6.87 6.90 -20.63
N GLN A 78 -7.11 5.68 -21.11
CA GLN A 78 -8.14 4.82 -20.53
C GLN A 78 -7.83 4.48 -19.08
N ARG A 79 -6.56 4.19 -18.76
CA ARG A 79 -6.13 3.89 -17.39
C ARG A 79 -6.18 5.12 -16.50
N SER A 80 -5.80 6.30 -16.98
CA SER A 80 -5.81 7.53 -16.22
C SER A 80 -7.25 7.95 -15.91
N LYS A 81 -8.18 7.91 -16.87
CA LYS A 81 -9.60 8.17 -16.64
C LYS A 81 -10.19 7.24 -15.56
N ASN A 82 -9.91 5.94 -15.66
CA ASN A 82 -10.43 4.96 -14.70
C ASN A 82 -9.79 5.09 -13.31
N VAL A 83 -8.47 5.32 -13.24
CA VAL A 83 -7.76 5.46 -11.97
C VAL A 83 -8.12 6.78 -11.32
N VAL A 84 -8.05 7.91 -12.04
CA VAL A 84 -8.33 9.25 -11.50
C VAL A 84 -9.78 9.36 -11.03
N ALA A 85 -10.74 8.77 -11.74
CA ALA A 85 -12.14 8.74 -11.30
C ALA A 85 -12.34 7.97 -9.98
N SER A 86 -11.50 6.98 -9.68
CA SER A 86 -11.57 6.20 -8.43
C SER A 86 -10.82 6.86 -7.25
N LEU A 87 -10.01 7.89 -7.50
CA LEU A 87 -9.26 8.57 -6.46
C LEU A 87 -10.14 9.58 -5.71
N LEU A 88 -10.00 9.59 -4.38
CA LEU A 88 -10.51 10.70 -3.57
C LEU A 88 -9.88 12.01 -4.04
N PRO A 89 -10.63 13.13 -4.03
CA PRO A 89 -10.08 14.42 -4.37
C PRO A 89 -8.85 14.72 -3.50
N PRO A 90 -7.82 15.39 -4.04
CA PRO A 90 -6.64 15.72 -3.29
C PRO A 90 -7.02 16.49 -2.02
N GLY A 91 -6.42 16.11 -0.90
CA GLY A 91 -6.70 16.75 0.38
C GLY A 91 -6.44 18.25 0.30
N ASN A 92 -7.40 19.04 0.79
CA ASN A 92 -7.20 20.49 0.97
C ASN A 92 -6.13 20.77 2.04
N ALA A 93 -5.71 22.03 2.22
CA ALA A 93 -4.75 22.38 3.26
C ALA A 93 -5.20 21.93 4.67
N TYR A 94 -6.51 21.81 4.91
CA TYR A 94 -7.08 21.38 6.18
C TYR A 94 -7.19 19.85 6.31
N ALA A 95 -6.84 19.09 5.28
CA ALA A 95 -6.86 17.64 5.29
C ALA A 95 -5.96 17.11 6.41
N GLY A 96 -6.53 16.28 7.30
CA GLY A 96 -5.85 15.77 8.48
C GLY A 96 -5.71 16.77 9.64
N ARG A 97 -6.32 17.96 9.54
CA ARG A 97 -6.43 18.98 10.61
C ARG A 97 -7.89 19.39 10.90
N SER A 98 -8.85 18.71 10.28
CA SER A 98 -10.28 18.82 10.56
C SER A 98 -10.77 17.62 11.37
N VAL A 99 -11.72 17.86 12.27
CA VAL A 99 -12.42 16.83 13.03
C VAL A 99 -13.89 17.19 13.05
N GLU A 100 -14.75 16.29 12.60
CA GLU A 100 -16.20 16.46 12.65
C GLU A 100 -16.70 16.38 14.09
N VAL A 101 -17.62 17.28 14.44
CA VAL A 101 -18.31 17.25 15.73
C VAL A 101 -19.45 16.25 15.63
N LYS A 102 -19.39 15.17 16.42
CA LYS A 102 -20.47 14.18 16.50
C LYS A 102 -21.33 14.44 17.72
N ASN A 103 -22.65 14.34 17.57
CA ASN A 103 -23.63 14.41 18.66
C ASN A 103 -23.53 15.69 19.52
N GLY A 104 -23.13 16.83 18.93
CA GLY A 104 -22.96 18.09 19.64
C GLY A 104 -21.81 18.11 20.67
N ALA A 105 -21.00 17.06 20.77
CA ALA A 105 -19.89 16.96 21.72
C ALA A 105 -18.66 17.73 21.24
N VAL A 106 -18.72 19.06 21.31
CA VAL A 106 -17.66 19.98 20.83
C VAL A 106 -16.35 19.78 21.61
N THR A 107 -16.44 19.58 22.93
CA THR A 107 -15.27 19.44 23.80
C THR A 107 -14.41 18.23 23.42
N ASP A 108 -15.05 17.09 23.13
CA ASP A 108 -14.36 15.86 22.71
C ASP A 108 -13.77 16.01 21.30
N ALA A 109 -14.49 16.66 20.39
CA ALA A 109 -13.96 16.97 19.07
C ALA A 109 -12.70 17.85 19.16
N LEU A 110 -12.70 18.85 20.05
CA LEU A 110 -11.56 19.74 20.27
C LEU A 110 -10.36 19.01 20.88
N ARG A 111 -10.58 18.11 21.86
CA ARG A 111 -9.51 17.25 22.41
C ARG A 111 -8.89 16.35 21.34
N ARG A 112 -9.72 15.74 20.49
CA ARG A 112 -9.26 14.92 19.36
C ARG A 112 -8.45 15.73 18.36
N LEU A 113 -8.93 16.93 18.02
CA LEU A 113 -8.22 17.86 17.15
C LEU A 113 -6.84 18.21 17.74
N GLN A 114 -6.78 18.56 19.02
CA GLN A 114 -5.52 18.88 19.71
C GLN A 114 -4.55 17.69 19.69
N ALA A 115 -5.02 16.47 19.94
CA ALA A 115 -4.18 15.26 19.86
C ALA A 115 -3.64 15.04 18.44
N THR A 116 -4.44 15.29 17.41
CA THR A 116 -4.02 15.21 16.00
C THR A 116 -2.95 16.25 15.68
N LEU A 117 -3.13 17.51 16.09
CA LEU A 117 -2.14 18.57 15.91
C LEU A 117 -0.82 18.28 16.64
N MET A 118 -0.88 17.66 17.83
CA MET A 118 0.30 17.20 18.58
C MET A 118 1.04 16.07 17.86
N ARG A 119 0.32 15.06 17.35
CA ARG A 119 0.90 13.94 16.58
C ARG A 119 1.62 14.46 15.33
N ASN A 120 0.99 15.40 14.62
CA ASN A 120 1.54 16.03 13.42
C ASN A 120 2.60 17.10 13.73
N ARG A 121 2.85 17.40 15.02
CA ARG A 121 3.84 18.39 15.50
C ARG A 121 3.62 19.81 14.99
N VAL A 122 2.40 20.19 14.64
CA VAL A 122 2.06 21.50 14.04
C VAL A 122 2.48 22.65 14.96
N HIS A 123 2.17 22.57 16.26
CA HIS A 123 2.52 23.65 17.20
C HIS A 123 4.03 23.78 17.42
N GLN A 124 4.74 22.64 17.46
CA GLN A 124 6.19 22.65 17.61
C GLN A 124 6.83 23.29 16.37
N GLU A 125 6.36 22.92 15.19
CA GLU A 125 6.84 23.49 13.94
C GLU A 125 6.57 24.98 13.86
N LEU A 126 5.34 25.43 14.16
CA LEU A 126 4.98 26.86 14.19
C LEU A 126 5.92 27.66 15.10
N ARG A 127 6.22 27.16 16.30
CA ARG A 127 7.15 27.83 17.22
C ARG A 127 8.60 27.84 16.71
N MET A 128 9.01 26.78 16.01
CA MET A 128 10.37 26.65 15.46
C MET A 128 10.57 27.48 14.19
N THR A 129 9.52 27.67 13.38
CA THR A 129 9.56 28.43 12.12
C THR A 129 9.26 29.91 12.31
N ALA A 130 8.71 30.31 13.47
CA ALA A 130 8.45 31.72 13.80
C ALA A 130 9.68 32.63 13.62
N ARG A 131 10.91 32.09 13.72
CA ARG A 131 12.16 32.80 13.42
C ARG A 131 13.07 31.93 12.57
N HIS A 132 13.88 32.57 11.72
CA HIS A 132 14.86 31.86 10.91
C HIS A 132 15.94 31.21 11.79
N GLU A 133 16.06 29.87 11.69
CA GLU A 133 17.16 29.11 12.28
C GLU A 133 18.26 28.87 11.24
N LYS A 134 19.48 29.34 11.52
CA LYS A 134 20.66 29.11 10.66
C LYS A 134 20.84 27.60 10.38
N LYS A 135 21.20 27.24 9.14
CA LYS A 135 21.37 25.83 8.68
C LYS A 135 22.25 24.97 9.60
N GLY A 136 23.39 25.49 10.06
CA GLY A 136 24.31 24.77 10.96
C GLY A 136 23.69 24.48 12.33
N VAL A 137 22.99 25.45 12.90
CA VAL A 137 22.27 25.32 14.18
C VAL A 137 21.16 24.27 14.05
N LYS A 138 20.38 24.33 12.96
CA LYS A 138 19.34 23.33 12.64
C LYS A 138 19.91 21.91 12.57
N ARG A 139 21.05 21.72 11.90
CA ARG A 139 21.73 20.41 11.80
C ARG A 139 22.18 19.89 13.17
N ARG A 140 22.82 20.73 13.99
CA ARG A 140 23.27 20.38 15.34
C ARG A 140 22.10 19.99 16.24
N ARG A 141 21.02 20.79 16.21
CA ARG A 141 19.79 20.51 16.95
C ARG A 141 19.18 19.17 16.53
N LEU A 142 18.98 18.93 15.23
CA LEU A 142 18.39 17.68 14.73
C LEU A 142 19.25 16.46 15.10
N ARG A 143 20.58 16.57 15.04
CA ARG A 143 21.49 15.51 15.49
C ARG A 143 21.30 15.20 16.98
N SER A 144 21.31 16.23 17.84
CA SER A 144 21.08 16.10 19.29
C SER A 144 19.69 15.51 19.60
N GLN A 145 18.64 15.94 18.90
CA GLN A 145 17.29 15.42 19.08
C GLN A 145 17.21 13.94 18.69
N ARG A 146 17.80 13.54 17.56
CA ARG A 146 17.85 12.14 17.14
C ARG A 146 18.58 11.28 18.16
N TRP A 147 19.73 11.74 18.65
CA TRP A 147 20.50 11.03 19.68
C TRP A 147 19.69 10.85 20.96
N ARG A 148 19.07 11.91 21.50
CA ARG A 148 18.21 11.83 22.69
C ARG A 148 17.04 10.86 22.53
N ARG A 149 16.41 10.84 21.36
CA ARG A 149 15.32 9.88 21.05
C ARG A 149 15.81 8.44 21.04
N ARG A 150 16.95 8.18 20.40
CA ARG A 150 17.57 6.83 20.38
C ARG A 150 17.99 6.40 21.78
N PHE A 151 18.67 7.28 22.51
CA PHE A 151 19.09 7.02 23.88
C PHE A 151 17.90 6.67 24.78
N ALA A 152 16.84 7.49 24.78
CA ALA A 152 15.64 7.22 25.55
C ALA A 152 14.96 5.90 25.17
N HIS A 153 14.98 5.52 23.90
CA HIS A 153 14.45 4.25 23.44
C HIS A 153 15.27 3.06 23.95
N GLU A 154 16.60 3.13 23.86
CA GLU A 154 17.48 2.08 24.38
C GLU A 154 17.41 1.96 25.91
N VAL A 155 17.31 3.08 26.63
CA VAL A 155 17.06 3.08 28.08
C VAL A 155 15.72 2.40 28.40
N ARG A 156 14.64 2.72 27.68
CA ARG A 156 13.33 2.08 27.90
C ARG A 156 13.38 0.58 27.67
N LYS A 157 14.04 0.10 26.62
CA LYS A 157 14.23 -1.35 26.38
C LYS A 157 14.93 -2.04 27.54
N LYS A 158 16.02 -1.44 28.04
CA LYS A 158 16.76 -1.99 29.18
C LYS A 158 15.92 -2.03 30.44
N VAL A 159 15.18 -0.95 30.74
CA VAL A 159 14.26 -0.90 31.89
C VAL A 159 13.13 -1.93 31.75
N GLN A 160 12.56 -2.10 30.55
CA GLN A 160 11.55 -3.12 30.28
C GLN A 160 12.09 -4.52 30.53
N LEU A 161 13.33 -4.81 30.14
CA LEU A 161 14.00 -6.08 30.41
C LEU A 161 14.17 -6.32 31.91
N VAL A 162 14.67 -5.32 32.66
CA VAL A 162 14.83 -5.41 34.12
C VAL A 162 13.48 -5.66 34.81
N ASN A 163 12.44 -4.94 34.41
CA ASN A 163 11.10 -5.14 34.93
C ASN A 163 10.56 -6.54 34.62
N ALA A 164 10.86 -7.09 33.44
CA ALA A 164 10.49 -8.45 33.07
C ALA A 164 11.23 -9.51 33.91
N ILE A 165 12.52 -9.30 34.21
CA ILE A 165 13.30 -10.18 35.09
C ILE A 165 12.72 -10.15 36.52
N ARG A 166 12.47 -8.93 37.05
CA ARG A 166 11.85 -8.75 38.36
C ARG A 166 10.47 -9.40 38.47
N ALA A 167 9.64 -9.26 37.43
CA ALA A 167 8.31 -9.88 37.38
C ALA A 167 8.36 -11.41 37.37
N ARG A 168 9.48 -12.01 36.93
CA ARG A 168 9.70 -13.47 36.94
C ARG A 168 10.20 -14.00 38.29
N GLY A 169 10.50 -13.11 39.26
CA GLY A 169 10.87 -13.51 40.62
C GLY A 169 12.36 -13.79 40.85
N ALA A 170 13.24 -13.16 40.06
CA ALA A 170 14.66 -13.03 40.40
C ALA A 170 14.91 -11.79 41.27
#